data_AF-A0A6N9EKY3-F1
#
_entry.id   AF-A0A6N9EKY3-F1
#
_cell.length_a   1.000
_cell.length_b   1.000
_cell.length_c   1.000
_cell.angle_alpha   90.00
_cell.angle_beta   90.00
_cell.angle_gamma   90.00
#
_symmetry.space_group_name_H-M   'P 1'
#
loop_
_entity.id
_entity.type
_entity.pdbx_description
1 polymer ?
#
loop_
_entity_poly.entity_id
_entity_poly.type
_entity_poly.pdbx_seq_one_letter_code
_entity_poly.pdbx_strand_id
1 'polypeptide(L)' 'MNHAPTMASLMALLRWNKPSGRLILLIPAGWALWLATPQPDPLLVLQILVGGLGVSGVGCVANDLWDRSIDRQVQRTRQR' A
#
# COMPACT_ATOMS: atom_id res chain seq x y z
N MET A 1 -26.68 4.63 12.81
CA MET A 1 -25.80 4.33 13.97
C MET A 1 -24.37 4.40 13.47
N ASN A 2 -23.64 5.45 13.82
CA ASN A 2 -22.27 5.69 13.35
C ASN A 2 -21.34 4.70 14.06
N HIS A 3 -21.08 3.55 13.44
CA HIS A 3 -20.02 2.67 13.91
C HIS A 3 -18.70 3.39 13.64
N ALA A 4 -18.08 3.93 14.70
CA ALA A 4 -16.69 4.35 14.63
C ALA A 4 -15.88 3.17 14.09
N PRO A 5 -15.05 3.37 13.05
CA PRO A 5 -14.27 2.28 12.47
C PRO A 5 -13.42 1.68 13.58
N THR A 6 -13.57 0.38 13.84
CA THR A 6 -12.72 -0.31 14.79
C THR A 6 -11.28 -0.26 14.28
N MET A 7 -10.31 -0.25 15.19
CA MET A 7 -8.88 -0.26 14.84
C MET A 7 -8.57 -1.38 13.83
N ALA A 8 -9.24 -2.53 13.98
CA ALA A 8 -9.17 -3.66 13.06
C ALA A 8 -9.63 -3.32 11.64
N SER A 9 -10.73 -2.58 11.47
CA SER A 9 -11.20 -2.11 10.16
C SER A 9 -10.22 -1.12 9.52
N LEU A 10 -9.62 -0.22 10.30
CA LEU A 10 -8.58 0.71 9.82
C LEU A 10 -7.31 -0.04 9.37
N MET A 11 -6.86 -1.02 10.14
CA MET A 11 -5.71 -1.86 9.79
C MET A 11 -5.97 -2.73 8.55
N ALA A 12 -7.19 -3.24 8.39
CA ALA A 12 -7.59 -3.99 7.21
C ALA A 12 -7.64 -3.10 5.95
N LEU A 13 -8.18 -1.88 6.07
CA LEU A 13 -8.26 -0.91 4.97
C LEU A 13 -6.88 -0.47 4.49
N LEU A 14 -5.94 -0.25 5.42
CA LEU A 14 -4.54 0.06 5.10
C LEU A 14 -3.73 -1.16 4.62
N ARG A 15 -4.38 -2.31 4.45
CA ARG A 15 -3.76 -3.63 4.23
C ARG A 15 -2.53 -3.84 5.13
N TRP A 16 -2.60 -3.39 6.37
CA TRP A 16 -1.50 -3.49 7.33
C TRP A 16 -1.10 -4.95 7.59
N ASN A 17 -2.04 -5.87 7.38
CA ASN A 17 -1.84 -7.31 7.52
C ASN A 17 -1.10 -7.96 6.32
N LYS A 18 -0.90 -7.24 5.20
CA LYS A 18 -0.16 -7.72 4.03
C LYS A 18 1.02 -6.79 3.72
N PRO A 19 2.20 -7.03 4.32
CA PRO A 19 3.36 -6.15 4.16
C PRO A 19 3.95 -6.18 2.74
N SER A 20 3.54 -7.12 1.89
CA SER A 20 4.09 -7.39 0.56
C SER A 20 4.19 -6.13 -0.31
N GLY A 21 3.14 -5.29 -0.34
CA GLY A 21 3.13 -4.07 -1.15
C GLY A 21 4.18 -3.05 -0.72
N ARG A 22 4.36 -2.86 0.60
CA ARG A 22 5.34 -1.93 1.17
C ARG A 22 6.75 -2.44 0.99
N LEU A 23 6.95 -3.74 1.14
CA LEU A 23 8.27 -4.38 0.94
C LEU A 23 8.74 -4.22 -0.51
N ILE A 24 7.86 -4.40 -1.50
CA ILE A 24 8.20 -4.20 -2.92
C ILE A 24 8.61 -2.74 -3.21
N LEU A 25 8.09 -1.76 -2.48
CA LEU A 25 8.47 -0.35 -2.63
C LEU A 25 9.78 -0.02 -1.86
N LEU A 26 9.88 -0.46 -0.60
CA LEU A 26 10.96 -0.06 0.30
C LEU A 26 12.28 -0.79 0.03
N ILE A 27 12.23 -2.05 -0.41
CA ILE A 27 13.44 -2.85 -0.70
C ILE A 27 14.26 -2.23 -1.85
N PRO A 28 13.71 -2.00 -3.06
CA PRO A 28 14.47 -1.40 -4.15
C PRO A 28 14.87 0.05 -3.86
N ALA A 29 14.04 0.82 -3.14
CA ALA A 29 14.41 2.18 -2.73
C ALA A 29 15.57 2.17 -1.72
N GLY A 30 15.59 1.23 -0.78
CA GLY A 30 16.69 1.04 0.16
C GLY A 30 17.99 0.60 -0.53
N TRP A 31 17.90 -0.31 -1.51
CA TRP A 31 19.04 -0.71 -2.34
C TRP A 31 19.60 0.47 -3.15
N ALA A 32 18.73 1.26 -3.77
CA ALA A 32 19.14 2.45 -4.51
C ALA A 32 19.86 3.45 -3.60
N LEU A 33 19.35 3.68 -2.39
CA LEU A 33 19.96 4.58 -1.42
C LEU A 33 21.33 4.07 -0.95
N TRP A 34 21.44 2.78 -0.66
CA TRP A 34 22.69 2.14 -0.23
C TRP A 34 23.78 2.19 -1.32
N LEU A 35 23.40 2.01 -2.58
CA LEU A 35 24.31 2.12 -3.72
C LEU A 35 24.71 3.57 -4.02
N ALA A 36 23.84 4.54 -3.73
CA ALA A 36 24.09 5.95 -4.00
C ALA A 36 25.10 6.59 -3.04
N THR A 37 25.09 6.20 -1.77
CA THR A 37 26.01 6.77 -0.77
C THR A 37 26.24 5.81 0.41
N PRO A 38 27.48 5.70 0.93
CA PRO A 38 27.77 4.91 2.12
C PRO A 38 27.17 5.49 3.41
N GLN A 39 26.85 6.78 3.43
CA GLN A 39 26.23 7.46 4.58
C GLN A 39 25.04 8.30 4.10
N PRO A 40 23.85 7.70 3.98
CA PRO A 40 22.66 8.43 3.59
C PRO A 40 22.19 9.38 4.70
N ASP A 41 21.69 10.55 4.31
CA ASP A 41 21.06 11.49 5.23
C ASP A 41 19.84 10.82 5.90
N PRO A 42 19.75 10.82 7.25
CA PRO A 42 18.60 10.27 7.97
C PRO A 42 17.25 10.84 7.51
N LEU A 43 17.21 12.10 7.06
CA LEU A 43 16.00 12.71 6.54
C LEU A 43 15.55 12.05 5.23
N LEU A 44 16.50 11.71 4.36
CA LEU A 44 16.21 11.04 3.09
C LEU A 44 15.68 9.62 3.32
N VAL A 45 16.26 8.90 4.29
CA VAL A 45 15.75 7.58 4.72
C VAL A 45 14.31 7.70 5.20
N LEU A 46 14.01 8.71 6.04
CA LEU A 46 12.66 8.94 6.55
C LEU A 46 11.67 9.27 5.42
N GLN A 47 12.08 10.09 4.45
CA GLN A 47 11.25 10.41 3.28
C GLN A 47 10.93 9.18 2.44
N ILE A 48 11.90 8.29 2.21
CA ILE A 48 11.67 7.02 1.51
C ILE A 48 10.71 6.13 2.28
N LEU A 49 10.86 6.04 3.60
CA LEU A 49 9.96 5.24 4.44
C LEU A 49 8.53 5.78 4.40
N VAL A 50 8.35 7.09 4.66
CA VAL A 50 7.02 7.73 4.65
C VAL A 50 6.40 7.68 3.26
N GLY A 51 7.18 7.96 2.21
CA GLY A 51 6.75 7.90 0.82
C GLY A 51 6.33 6.48 0.41
N GLY A 52 7.13 5.47 0.74
CA GLY A 52 6.82 4.06 0.44
C GLY A 52 5.56 3.56 1.16
N LEU A 53 5.39 3.94 2.44
CA LEU A 53 4.16 3.66 3.19
C LEU A 53 2.94 4.37 2.58
N GLY A 54 3.09 5.64 2.21
CA GLY A 54 2.04 6.45 1.58
C GLY A 54 1.60 5.90 0.23
N VAL A 55 2.55 5.65 -0.68
CA VAL A 55 2.29 5.09 -2.02
C VAL A 55 1.68 3.69 -1.92
N SER A 56 2.12 2.86 -0.96
CA SER A 56 1.48 1.57 -0.73
C SER A 56 0.01 1.72 -0.32
N GLY A 57 -0.32 2.69 0.55
CA GLY A 57 -1.70 2.97 0.92
C GLY A 57 -2.55 3.43 -0.26
N VAL A 58 -2.03 4.38 -1.04
CA VAL A 58 -2.70 4.89 -2.26
C VAL A 58 -2.91 3.78 -3.28
N GLY A 59 -1.91 2.93 -3.51
CA GLY A 59 -2.01 1.79 -4.41
C GLY A 59 -3.09 0.80 -3.98
N CYS A 60 -3.25 0.56 -2.68
CA CYS A 60 -4.33 -0.30 -2.17
C CYS A 60 -5.71 0.31 -2.43
N VAL A 61 -5.88 1.61 -2.16
CA VAL A 61 -7.15 2.32 -2.40
C VAL A 61 -7.51 2.35 -3.89
N ALA A 62 -6.52 2.65 -4.74
CA ALA A 62 -6.70 2.64 -6.19
C ALA A 62 -7.06 1.24 -6.70
N ASN A 63 -6.41 0.21 -6.18
CA ASN A 63 -6.70 -1.18 -6.53
C ASN A 63 -8.12 -1.57 -6.12
N ASP A 64 -8.56 -1.24 -4.90
CA ASP A 64 -9.92 -1.53 -4.43
C ASP A 64 -11.00 -0.78 -5.23
N LEU A 65 -10.70 0.45 -5.69
CA LEU A 65 -11.59 1.21 -6.58
C LEU A 65 -11.71 0.54 -7.95
N TRP A 66 -10.60 0.08 -8.52
CA TRP A 66 -10.57 -0.61 -9.80
C TRP A 66 -11.25 -1.99 -9.71
N ASP A 67 -10.96 -2.76 -8.66
CA ASP A 67 -11.54 -4.09 -8.42
C ASP A 67 -13.07 -4.03 -8.34
N ARG A 68 -13.62 -2.99 -7.70
CA ARG A 68 -15.07 -2.75 -7.66
C ARG A 68 -15.72 -2.62 -9.04
N SER A 69 -14.99 -2.10 -10.03
CA SER A 69 -15.51 -1.96 -11.39
C SER A 69 -15.44 -3.27 -12.17
N ILE A 70 -14.37 -4.06 -11.95
CA ILE A 70 -14.13 -5.34 -12.63
C ILE A 70 -14.98 -6.46 -12.00
N ASP A 71 -15.05 -6.55 -10.67
CA ASP A 71 -15.92 -7.51 -9.96
C ASP A 71 -17.38 -7.37 -10.38
N ARG A 72 -17.84 -6.13 -10.63
CA ARG A 72 -19.19 -5.87 -11.12
C ARG A 72 -19.44 -6.43 -12.52
N GLN A 73 -18.40 -6.52 -13.35
CA GLN A 73 -18.48 -7.13 -14.68
C GLN A 73 -18.43 -8.67 -14.59
N VAL A 74 -17.60 -9.22 -13.69
CA VAL A 74 -17.47 -10.68 -13.51
C VAL A 74 -18.68 -11.31 -12.82
N GLN A 75 -19.36 -10.59 -11.91
CA GLN A 75 -20.62 -11.06 -11.33
C GLN A 75 -21.73 -11.22 -12.38
N ARG A 76 -21.72 -10.45 -13.47
CA ARG A 76 -22.65 -10.66 -14.60
C ARG A 76 -22.35 -11.94 -15.39
N THR A 77 -21.13 -12.47 -15.31
CA THR A 77 -20.73 -13.73 -15.96
C THR A 77 -20.77 -14.95 -15.03
N ARG A 78 -21.08 -14.77 -13.74
CA ARG A 78 -21.10 -15.87 -12.75
C ARG A 78 -22.41 -16.69 -12.77
N GLN A 79 -23.37 -16.31 -13.61
CA GLN A 79 -24.58 -17.09 -13.95
C GLN A 79 -24.50 -17.71 -15.37
N ARG A 80 -23.31 -18.09 -15.84
CA ARG A 80 -23.16 -19.02 -16.96
C ARG A 80 -22.46 -20.28 -16.50
#